data_AF-A0A529Z438-F1
#
_entry.id   AF-A0A529Z438-F1
#
_cell.length_a   1.000
_cell.length_b   1.000
_cell.length_c   1.000
_cell.angle_alpha   90.00
_cell.angle_beta   90.00
_cell.angle_gamma   90.00
#
_symmetry.space_group_name_H-M   'P 1'
#
loop_
_entity.id
_entity.type
_entity.pdbx_description
1 polymer ?
#
loop_
_entity_poly.entity_id
_entity_poly.type
_entity_poly.pdbx_seq_one_letter_code
_entity_poly.pdbx_strand_id
1 'polypeptide(L)'
;MLLKASVRIRRDLDPAKLSPMEEEQAASEDGLMLNHAYFDMRGYSVADAKTAIVEEADLLAELELSDWDADTAEELAENMIETGEYAGWFDIGTSAAVFALSAAGATPISSCNGGRIGGTHHSDEVPNILFSIEPSLLDPILRSAEEVEAGLINNGVYAELFVDDLLKLHAFADKLVARLELQ
;
A
#
# COMPACT_ATOMS: atom_id res chain seq x y z
N MET A 1 -16.39 2.71 -14.41
CA MET A 1 -15.29 3.69 -14.15
C MET A 1 -15.02 3.75 -12.65
N LEU A 2 -13.77 3.55 -12.23
CA LEU A 2 -13.39 3.57 -10.81
C LEU A 2 -13.63 4.95 -10.17
N LEU A 3 -14.26 4.96 -8.99
CA LEU A 3 -14.57 6.20 -8.27
C LEU A 3 -13.34 6.76 -7.56
N LYS A 4 -13.21 8.09 -7.56
CA LYS A 4 -12.17 8.81 -6.81
C LYS A 4 -12.64 9.13 -5.39
N ALA A 5 -11.71 9.10 -4.44
CA ALA A 5 -11.94 9.57 -3.09
C ALA A 5 -11.99 11.11 -3.03
N SER A 6 -12.92 11.66 -2.27
CA SER A 6 -13.04 13.10 -2.04
C SER A 6 -12.05 13.54 -0.96
N VAL A 7 -10.76 13.56 -1.28
CA VAL A 7 -9.67 13.94 -0.37
C VAL A 7 -8.77 15.00 -1.00
N ARG A 8 -8.22 15.88 -0.17
CA ARG A 8 -7.20 16.85 -0.61
C ARG A 8 -5.81 16.25 -0.41
N ILE A 9 -5.06 16.11 -1.50
CA ILE A 9 -3.66 15.69 -1.45
C ILE A 9 -2.82 16.74 -0.71
N ARG A 10 -2.07 16.29 0.31
CA ARG A 10 -1.11 17.10 1.08
C ARG A 10 0.13 16.28 1.41
N ARG A 11 1.29 16.93 1.52
CA ARG A 11 2.60 16.30 1.83
C ARG A 11 3.22 17.03 3.00
N ASP A 12 2.56 16.95 4.15
CA ASP A 12 2.90 17.69 5.37
C ASP A 12 3.62 16.81 6.39
N LEU A 13 4.24 15.71 5.94
CA LEU A 13 4.97 14.77 6.78
C LEU A 13 6.20 15.45 7.42
N ASP A 14 6.27 15.41 8.75
CA ASP A 14 7.41 15.85 9.55
C ASP A 14 8.26 14.63 9.97
N PRO A 15 9.46 14.43 9.39
CA PRO A 15 10.32 13.29 9.71
C PRO A 15 10.76 13.23 11.17
N ALA A 16 10.80 14.38 11.88
CA ALA A 16 11.23 14.42 13.28
C ALA A 16 10.19 13.85 14.26
N LYS A 17 8.97 13.59 13.79
CA LYS A 17 7.89 12.96 14.58
C LYS A 17 7.75 11.47 14.32
N LEU A 18 8.49 10.93 13.35
CA LEU A 18 8.45 9.52 13.04
C LEU A 18 9.23 8.72 14.07
N SER A 19 8.64 7.61 14.50
CA SER A 19 9.31 6.61 15.31
C SER A 19 9.28 5.28 14.57
N PRO A 20 10.43 4.67 14.30
CA PRO A 20 10.51 3.27 13.90
C PRO A 20 9.79 2.40 14.93
N MET A 21 9.12 1.37 14.45
CA MET A 21 8.49 0.36 15.29
C MET A 21 9.56 -0.51 15.93
N GLU A 22 9.42 -0.76 17.23
CA GLU A 22 10.34 -1.62 17.98
C GLU A 22 10.20 -3.08 17.53
N GLU A 23 11.27 -3.87 17.66
CA GLU A 23 11.30 -5.27 17.21
C GLU A 23 10.17 -6.12 17.81
N GLU A 24 9.87 -5.94 19.10
CA GLU A 24 8.79 -6.66 19.78
C GLU A 24 7.41 -6.34 19.20
N GLN A 25 7.19 -5.09 18.77
CA GLN A 25 5.94 -4.69 18.13
C GLN A 25 5.89 -5.24 16.70
N ALA A 26 6.99 -5.11 15.95
CA ALA A 26 7.05 -5.51 14.57
C ALA A 26 6.91 -7.04 14.39
N ALA A 27 7.40 -7.83 15.34
CA ALA A 27 7.29 -9.29 15.36
C ALA A 27 6.01 -9.81 16.06
N SER A 28 5.01 -8.94 16.33
CA SER A 28 3.79 -9.35 17.03
C SER A 28 2.96 -10.34 16.18
N GLU A 29 2.71 -11.53 16.74
CA GLU A 29 1.83 -12.55 16.14
C GLU A 29 0.35 -12.36 16.53
N ASP A 30 0.08 -11.61 17.61
CA ASP A 30 -1.28 -11.28 18.08
C ASP A 30 -1.86 -10.02 17.40
N GLY A 31 -1.15 -9.50 16.40
CA GLY A 31 -1.42 -8.23 15.76
C GLY A 31 -1.00 -7.02 16.61
N LEU A 32 -1.40 -5.82 16.19
CA LEU A 32 -1.12 -4.56 16.87
C LEU A 32 -2.43 -3.96 17.39
N MET A 33 -2.36 -3.13 18.44
CA MET A 33 -3.53 -2.36 18.91
C MET A 33 -4.16 -1.49 17.80
N LEU A 34 -3.36 -1.11 16.81
CA LEU A 34 -3.79 -0.31 15.65
C LEU A 34 -4.34 -1.18 14.51
N ASN A 35 -3.94 -2.46 14.46
CA ASN A 35 -4.40 -3.42 13.47
C ASN A 35 -4.30 -4.84 14.05
N HIS A 36 -5.42 -5.40 14.52
CA HIS A 36 -5.46 -6.75 15.07
C HIS A 36 -5.16 -7.86 14.05
N ALA A 37 -5.21 -7.54 12.75
CA ALA A 37 -4.83 -8.43 11.65
C ALA A 37 -3.42 -8.13 11.12
N TYR A 38 -2.62 -7.36 11.86
CA TYR A 38 -1.24 -7.08 11.49
C TYR A 38 -0.43 -8.36 11.37
N PHE A 39 0.41 -8.41 10.34
CA PHE A 39 1.45 -9.41 10.16
C PHE A 39 2.74 -8.72 9.70
N ASP A 40 3.88 -9.28 10.10
CA ASP A 40 5.19 -8.67 9.82
C ASP A 40 5.51 -8.72 8.33
N MET A 41 5.41 -7.54 7.69
CA MET A 41 5.72 -7.35 6.28
C MET A 41 7.13 -6.83 6.04
N ARG A 42 8.05 -6.86 7.01
CA ARG A 42 9.42 -6.39 6.80
C ARG A 42 10.23 -7.37 5.94
N GLY A 43 11.23 -6.82 5.25
CA GLY A 43 12.29 -7.60 4.63
C GLY A 43 11.98 -8.17 3.25
N TYR A 44 10.86 -7.80 2.63
CA TYR A 44 10.63 -8.12 1.23
C TYR A 44 11.60 -7.35 0.34
N SER A 45 12.01 -7.98 -0.74
CA SER A 45 13.01 -7.45 -1.65
C SER A 45 12.39 -6.61 -2.77
N VAL A 46 13.23 -5.86 -3.48
CA VAL A 46 12.84 -5.20 -4.74
C VAL A 46 12.31 -6.21 -5.77
N ALA A 47 12.79 -7.46 -5.77
CA ALA A 47 12.30 -8.50 -6.66
C ALA A 47 10.87 -8.92 -6.30
N ASP A 48 10.57 -9.05 -5.01
CA ASP A 48 9.21 -9.38 -4.54
C ASP A 48 8.23 -8.24 -4.87
N ALA A 49 8.65 -6.99 -4.68
CA ALA A 49 7.86 -5.82 -5.08
C ALA A 49 7.58 -5.79 -6.59
N LYS A 50 8.56 -6.18 -7.43
CA LYS A 50 8.35 -6.29 -8.88
C LYS A 50 7.34 -7.38 -9.25
N THR A 51 7.38 -8.52 -8.58
CA THR A 51 6.38 -9.58 -8.77
C THR A 51 4.98 -9.06 -8.42
N ALA A 52 4.83 -8.42 -7.25
CA ALA A 52 3.56 -7.84 -6.82
C ALA A 52 3.05 -6.75 -7.78
N ILE A 53 3.95 -5.92 -8.35
CA ILE A 53 3.59 -4.95 -9.39
C ILE A 53 3.03 -5.65 -10.64
N VAL A 54 3.69 -6.69 -11.15
CA VAL A 54 3.19 -7.37 -12.37
C VAL A 54 1.83 -8.01 -12.12
N GLU A 55 1.69 -8.75 -11.02
CA GLU A 55 0.42 -9.41 -10.67
C GLU A 55 -0.71 -8.40 -10.44
N GLU A 56 -0.44 -7.30 -9.73
CA GLU A 56 -1.44 -6.26 -9.50
C GLU A 56 -1.81 -5.52 -10.79
N ALA A 57 -0.86 -5.31 -11.72
CA ALA A 57 -1.13 -4.70 -13.01
C ALA A 57 -2.06 -5.57 -13.87
N ASP A 58 -1.82 -6.88 -13.89
CA ASP A 58 -2.66 -7.85 -14.63
C ASP A 58 -4.08 -7.88 -14.04
N LEU A 59 -4.20 -7.91 -12.71
CA LEU A 59 -5.48 -7.84 -12.00
C LEU A 59 -6.24 -6.54 -12.31
N LEU A 60 -5.57 -5.38 -12.21
CA LEU A 60 -6.20 -4.09 -12.47
C LEU A 60 -6.66 -3.95 -13.93
N ALA A 61 -5.92 -4.53 -14.88
CA ALA A 61 -6.30 -4.56 -16.28
C ALA A 61 -7.55 -5.43 -16.52
N GLU A 62 -7.64 -6.59 -15.86
CA GLU A 62 -8.83 -7.45 -15.95
C GLU A 62 -10.07 -6.78 -15.36
N LEU A 63 -9.91 -6.09 -14.22
CA LEU A 63 -10.97 -5.29 -13.61
C LEU A 63 -11.39 -4.09 -14.47
N GLU A 64 -10.45 -3.45 -15.15
CA GLU A 64 -10.80 -2.38 -16.09
C GLU A 64 -11.66 -2.91 -17.25
N LEU A 65 -11.35 -4.11 -17.76
CA LEU A 65 -12.13 -4.77 -18.82
C LEU A 65 -13.54 -5.19 -18.36
N SER A 66 -13.72 -5.48 -17.07
CA SER A 66 -15.03 -5.77 -16.48
C SER A 66 -15.81 -4.51 -16.06
N ASP A 67 -15.30 -3.31 -16.37
CA ASP A 67 -15.81 -2.02 -15.89
C ASP A 67 -15.90 -1.94 -14.36
N TRP A 68 -14.95 -2.57 -13.67
CA TRP A 68 -14.82 -2.59 -12.21
C TRP A 68 -16.00 -3.26 -11.51
N ASP A 69 -16.55 -4.30 -12.15
CA ASP A 69 -17.66 -5.09 -11.61
C ASP A 69 -17.29 -5.77 -10.28
N ALA A 70 -18.19 -5.67 -9.30
CA ALA A 70 -17.92 -6.09 -7.93
C ALA A 70 -17.87 -7.62 -7.79
N ASP A 71 -18.76 -8.35 -8.49
CA ASP A 71 -18.79 -9.81 -8.45
C ASP A 71 -17.51 -10.38 -9.10
N THR A 72 -17.09 -9.77 -10.22
CA THR A 72 -15.82 -10.10 -10.88
C THR A 72 -14.62 -9.81 -9.96
N ALA A 73 -14.63 -8.69 -9.24
CA ALA A 73 -13.56 -8.37 -8.30
C ALA A 73 -13.45 -9.37 -7.13
N GLU A 74 -14.59 -9.84 -6.62
CA GLU A 74 -14.63 -10.88 -5.59
C GLU A 74 -14.08 -12.21 -6.11
N GLU A 75 -14.51 -12.65 -7.30
CA GLU A 75 -14.01 -13.89 -7.93
C GLU A 75 -12.49 -13.83 -8.18
N LEU A 76 -11.98 -12.70 -8.68
CA LEU A 76 -10.54 -12.53 -8.91
C LEU A 76 -9.76 -12.52 -7.59
N ALA A 77 -10.24 -11.82 -6.56
CA ALA A 77 -9.59 -11.82 -5.25
C ALA A 77 -9.52 -13.23 -4.65
N GLU A 78 -10.62 -13.98 -4.69
CA GLU A 78 -10.67 -15.36 -4.20
C GLU A 78 -9.65 -16.25 -4.93
N ASN A 79 -9.59 -16.17 -6.26
CA ASN A 79 -8.63 -16.93 -7.06
C ASN A 79 -7.17 -16.64 -6.67
N MET A 80 -6.82 -15.37 -6.44
CA MET A 80 -5.44 -14.98 -6.07
C MET A 80 -5.05 -15.46 -4.68
N ILE A 81 -6.00 -15.45 -3.74
CA ILE A 81 -5.80 -16.03 -2.40
C ILE A 81 -5.53 -17.54 -2.53
N GLU A 82 -6.27 -18.24 -3.38
CA GLU A 82 -6.09 -19.68 -3.61
C GLU A 82 -4.76 -20.01 -4.31
N THR A 83 -4.31 -19.19 -5.25
CA THR A 83 -3.04 -19.39 -5.96
C THR A 83 -1.82 -18.90 -5.18
N GLY A 84 -2.02 -18.08 -4.15
CA GLY A 84 -0.96 -17.53 -3.30
C GLY A 84 -0.20 -16.37 -3.95
N GLU A 85 -0.78 -15.74 -4.96
CA GLU A 85 -0.23 -14.54 -5.62
C GLU A 85 -0.13 -13.37 -4.64
N TYR A 86 0.96 -12.61 -4.70
CA TYR A 86 1.22 -11.47 -3.81
C TYR A 86 0.14 -10.41 -3.92
N ALA A 87 -0.42 -10.20 -5.11
CA ALA A 87 -1.49 -9.23 -5.27
C ALA A 87 -2.79 -9.61 -4.54
N GLY A 88 -3.00 -10.89 -4.20
CA GLY A 88 -4.12 -11.38 -3.38
C GLY A 88 -3.93 -11.28 -1.86
N TRP A 89 -2.78 -10.81 -1.37
CA TRP A 89 -2.48 -10.79 0.07
C TRP A 89 -3.12 -9.63 0.84
N PHE A 90 -3.54 -8.58 0.13
CA PHE A 90 -4.16 -7.37 0.69
C PHE A 90 -5.38 -6.96 -0.15
N ASP A 91 -6.08 -5.91 0.29
CA ASP A 91 -7.11 -5.26 -0.52
C ASP A 91 -6.57 -4.96 -1.93
N ILE A 92 -7.39 -5.28 -2.95
CA ILE A 92 -7.06 -5.06 -4.36
C ILE A 92 -6.56 -3.62 -4.58
N GLY A 93 -5.40 -3.51 -5.24
CA GLY A 93 -4.76 -2.23 -5.58
C GLY A 93 -3.90 -1.62 -4.49
N THR A 94 -3.66 -2.35 -3.38
CA THR A 94 -2.74 -1.90 -2.32
C THR A 94 -1.47 -2.74 -2.21
N SER A 95 -1.51 -4.00 -2.65
CA SER A 95 -0.45 -4.99 -2.51
C SER A 95 0.89 -4.49 -3.05
N ALA A 96 0.96 -4.01 -4.29
CA ALA A 96 2.24 -3.59 -4.87
C ALA A 96 2.92 -2.48 -4.06
N ALA A 97 2.13 -1.52 -3.57
CA ALA A 97 2.63 -0.42 -2.73
C ALA A 97 3.12 -0.92 -1.35
N VAL A 98 2.44 -1.90 -0.75
CA VAL A 98 2.88 -2.53 0.50
C VAL A 98 4.23 -3.22 0.33
N PHE A 99 4.40 -4.02 -0.72
CA PHE A 99 5.69 -4.68 -0.99
C PHE A 99 6.79 -3.66 -1.34
N ALA A 100 6.49 -2.63 -2.11
CA ALA A 100 7.45 -1.57 -2.44
C ALA A 100 7.91 -0.79 -1.20
N LEU A 101 7.00 -0.50 -0.25
CA LEU A 101 7.33 0.11 1.03
C LEU A 101 8.22 -0.81 1.88
N SER A 102 7.89 -2.10 1.95
CA SER A 102 8.75 -3.09 2.62
C SER A 102 10.17 -3.12 2.03
N ALA A 103 10.27 -3.15 0.70
CA ALA A 103 11.55 -3.12 0.00
C ALA A 103 12.36 -1.83 0.23
N ALA A 104 11.69 -0.73 0.55
CA ALA A 104 12.32 0.53 0.95
C ALA A 104 12.77 0.55 2.42
N GLY A 105 12.58 -0.54 3.17
CA GLY A 105 12.91 -0.65 4.59
C GLY A 105 11.86 -0.06 5.52
N ALA A 106 10.63 0.20 5.03
CA ALA A 106 9.51 0.52 5.88
C ALA A 106 8.90 -0.75 6.50
N THR A 107 8.12 -0.55 7.56
CA THR A 107 7.24 -1.60 8.12
C THR A 107 5.79 -1.20 7.86
N PRO A 108 5.14 -1.77 6.83
CA PRO A 108 3.70 -1.62 6.63
C PRO A 108 2.92 -2.13 7.84
N ILE A 109 1.90 -1.38 8.27
CA ILE A 109 1.09 -1.67 9.47
C ILE A 109 -0.34 -2.03 9.08
N SER A 110 -0.93 -1.25 8.17
CA SER A 110 -2.25 -1.49 7.61
C SER A 110 -2.35 -0.93 6.20
N SER A 111 -3.23 -1.49 5.39
CA SER A 111 -3.58 -0.99 4.07
C SER A 111 -5.08 -1.09 3.87
N CYS A 112 -5.64 -0.17 3.08
CA CYS A 112 -7.04 -0.19 2.70
C CYS A 112 -7.20 0.40 1.30
N ASN A 113 -8.05 -0.22 0.47
CA ASN A 113 -8.37 0.34 -0.85
C ASN A 113 -9.46 1.43 -0.79
N GLY A 114 -9.99 1.76 0.38
CA GLY A 114 -10.99 2.81 0.58
C GLY A 114 -12.39 2.49 0.02
N GLY A 115 -12.71 1.22 -0.18
CA GLY A 115 -13.97 0.77 -0.80
C GLY A 115 -14.12 1.14 -2.25
N ARG A 116 -13.00 1.17 -2.99
CA ARG A 116 -13.00 1.49 -4.42
C ARG A 116 -13.21 0.27 -5.30
N ILE A 117 -12.76 -0.90 -4.85
CA ILE A 117 -12.91 -2.17 -5.57
C ILE A 117 -13.44 -3.22 -4.59
N GLY A 118 -14.42 -4.01 -5.03
CA GLY A 118 -15.03 -5.08 -4.23
C GLY A 118 -16.21 -4.62 -3.35
N GLY A 119 -16.42 -5.33 -2.25
CA GLY A 119 -17.56 -5.14 -1.34
C GLY A 119 -17.60 -3.81 -0.58
N THR A 120 -18.68 -3.56 0.17
CA THR A 120 -18.97 -2.23 0.74
C THR A 120 -18.43 -1.96 2.15
N HIS A 121 -17.69 -2.90 2.75
CA HIS A 121 -17.25 -2.79 4.16
C HIS A 121 -15.75 -2.49 4.26
N HIS A 122 -15.43 -1.19 4.38
CA HIS A 122 -14.06 -0.74 4.58
C HIS A 122 -13.98 0.16 5.81
N SER A 123 -12.85 0.09 6.52
CA SER A 123 -12.58 0.90 7.71
C SER A 123 -12.39 2.38 7.37
N ASP A 124 -11.89 2.66 6.16
CA ASP A 124 -11.62 4.01 5.66
C ASP A 124 -12.31 4.26 4.32
N GLU A 125 -12.67 5.52 4.07
CA GLU A 125 -13.23 5.97 2.79
C GLU A 125 -12.15 6.46 1.80
N VAL A 126 -10.87 6.44 2.21
CA VAL A 126 -9.74 6.92 1.42
C VAL A 126 -8.71 5.80 1.31
N PRO A 127 -8.28 5.42 0.09
CA PRO A 127 -7.21 4.45 -0.06
C PRO A 127 -5.94 4.93 0.64
N ASN A 128 -5.42 4.12 1.55
CA ASN A 128 -4.30 4.49 2.40
C ASN A 128 -3.45 3.29 2.80
N ILE A 129 -2.20 3.58 3.19
CA ILE A 129 -1.27 2.64 3.81
C ILE A 129 -0.60 3.35 4.99
N LEU A 130 -0.75 2.78 6.17
CA LEU A 130 -0.06 3.20 7.39
C LEU A 130 1.24 2.40 7.50
N PHE A 131 2.35 3.08 7.78
CA PHE A 131 3.65 2.42 7.93
C PHE A 131 4.58 3.15 8.89
N SER A 132 5.46 2.38 9.52
CA SER A 132 6.62 2.86 10.27
C SER A 132 7.83 2.93 9.34
N ILE A 133 8.74 3.89 9.57
CA ILE A 133 10.01 3.95 8.84
C ILE A 133 11.08 4.72 9.61
N GLU A 134 12.34 4.32 9.43
CA GLU A 134 13.51 5.12 9.80
C GLU A 134 13.57 6.42 8.99
N PRO A 135 13.66 7.60 9.64
CA PRO A 135 13.68 8.89 8.93
C PRO A 135 14.77 9.01 7.85
N SER A 136 15.89 8.28 8.02
CA SER A 136 17.00 8.26 7.05
C SER A 136 16.67 7.52 5.74
N LEU A 137 15.65 6.66 5.72
CA LEU A 137 15.21 5.87 4.56
C LEU A 137 14.04 6.53 3.80
N LEU A 138 13.60 7.72 4.21
CA LEU A 138 12.36 8.32 3.76
C LEU A 138 12.43 9.01 2.38
N ASP A 139 13.63 9.43 1.91
CA ASP A 139 13.78 10.23 0.69
C ASP A 139 13.21 9.57 -0.58
N PRO A 140 13.43 8.26 -0.86
CA PRO A 140 12.83 7.60 -2.03
C PRO A 140 11.30 7.61 -2.01
N ILE A 141 10.69 7.45 -0.83
CA ILE A 141 9.24 7.44 -0.65
C ILE A 141 8.67 8.85 -0.89
N LEU A 142 9.29 9.88 -0.31
CA LEU A 142 8.86 11.27 -0.49
C LEU A 142 8.83 11.66 -1.97
N ARG A 143 9.90 11.34 -2.71
CA ARG A 143 9.99 11.66 -4.14
C ARG A 143 8.99 10.87 -4.98
N SER A 144 8.77 9.60 -4.65
CA SER A 144 7.79 8.77 -5.36
C SER A 144 6.37 9.28 -5.13
N ALA A 145 6.04 9.65 -3.90
CA ALA A 145 4.74 10.23 -3.55
C ALA A 145 4.51 11.60 -4.21
N GLU A 146 5.56 12.42 -4.36
CA GLU A 146 5.50 13.68 -5.10
C GLU A 146 5.15 13.47 -6.58
N GLU A 147 5.85 12.55 -7.26
CA GLU A 147 5.68 12.30 -8.70
C GLU A 147 4.29 11.81 -9.10
N VAL A 148 3.66 10.98 -8.28
CA VAL A 148 2.34 10.39 -8.57
C VAL A 148 1.19 11.19 -7.95
N GLU A 149 1.52 12.34 -7.39
CA GLU A 149 0.60 13.18 -6.66
C GLU A 149 -0.12 12.46 -5.48
N ALA A 150 0.58 11.58 -4.75
CA ALA A 150 0.07 10.95 -3.54
C ALA A 150 0.24 11.86 -2.31
N GLY A 151 -0.65 11.72 -1.33
CA GLY A 151 -0.57 12.39 -0.04
C GLY A 151 0.35 11.62 0.92
N LEU A 152 1.06 12.35 1.77
CA LEU A 152 1.92 11.77 2.79
C LEU A 152 1.92 12.64 4.05
N ILE A 153 1.45 12.10 5.17
CA ILE A 153 1.27 12.85 6.43
C ILE A 153 1.73 12.01 7.64
N ASN A 154 1.93 12.68 8.78
CA ASN A 154 2.06 11.96 10.06
C ASN A 154 0.68 11.47 10.52
N ASN A 155 0.61 10.22 10.96
CA ASN A 155 -0.48 9.66 11.74
C ASN A 155 0.10 9.15 13.07
N GLY A 156 0.01 10.00 14.10
CA GLY A 156 0.76 9.79 15.33
C GLY A 156 2.28 9.81 15.07
N VAL A 157 2.95 8.71 15.41
CA VAL A 157 4.39 8.50 15.17
C VAL A 157 4.69 7.77 13.86
N TYR A 158 3.66 7.45 13.08
CA TYR A 158 3.76 6.73 11.82
C TYR A 158 3.57 7.66 10.62
N ALA A 159 3.94 7.18 9.45
CA ALA A 159 3.62 7.82 8.18
C ALA A 159 2.37 7.17 7.58
N GLU A 160 1.53 7.99 6.94
CA GLU A 160 0.36 7.53 6.21
C GLU A 160 0.45 8.04 4.77
N LEU A 161 0.56 7.10 3.83
CA LEU A 161 0.44 7.34 2.39
C LEU A 161 -1.05 7.22 2.03
N PHE A 162 -1.59 8.18 1.31
CA PHE A 162 -2.99 8.14 0.86
C PHE A 162 -3.17 8.74 -0.53
N VAL A 163 -4.22 8.34 -1.23
CA VAL A 163 -4.48 8.79 -2.62
C VAL A 163 -5.95 9.12 -2.83
N ASP A 164 -6.21 10.03 -3.78
CA ASP A 164 -7.56 10.34 -4.28
C ASP A 164 -8.01 9.35 -5.36
N ASP A 165 -7.08 8.64 -5.98
CA ASP A 165 -7.28 7.68 -7.05
C ASP A 165 -6.49 6.42 -6.73
N LEU A 166 -7.16 5.28 -6.54
CA LEU A 166 -6.52 4.04 -6.07
C LEU A 166 -5.36 3.61 -6.96
N LEU A 167 -5.46 3.83 -8.27
CA LEU A 167 -4.41 3.47 -9.25
C LEU A 167 -3.08 4.20 -9.00
N LYS A 168 -3.09 5.30 -8.22
CA LYS A 168 -1.88 6.00 -7.81
C LYS A 168 -1.06 5.20 -6.79
N LEU A 169 -1.63 4.25 -6.04
CA LEU A 169 -0.84 3.35 -5.19
C LEU A 169 0.03 2.42 -6.04
N HIS A 170 -0.54 1.87 -7.12
CA HIS A 170 0.21 1.08 -8.09
C HIS A 170 1.33 1.90 -8.75
N ALA A 171 1.00 3.10 -9.26
CA ALA A 171 1.99 3.99 -9.84
C ALA A 171 3.06 4.42 -8.83
N PHE A 172 2.70 4.60 -7.56
CA PHE A 172 3.65 4.87 -6.48
C PHE A 172 4.65 3.71 -6.32
N ALA A 173 4.16 2.47 -6.30
CA ALA A 173 4.99 1.27 -6.20
C ALA A 173 6.04 1.22 -7.32
N ASP A 174 5.62 1.44 -8.57
CA ASP A 174 6.50 1.54 -9.73
C ASP A 174 7.61 2.59 -9.55
N LYS A 175 7.22 3.81 -9.12
CA LYS A 175 8.17 4.92 -8.91
C LYS A 175 9.16 4.64 -7.79
N LEU A 176 8.72 3.97 -6.73
CA LEU A 176 9.55 3.63 -5.58
C LEU A 176 10.53 2.53 -5.96
N VAL A 177 10.06 1.43 -6.56
CA VAL A 177 10.90 0.33 -7.03
C VAL A 177 11.98 0.83 -7.98
N ALA A 178 11.61 1.64 -8.98
CA ALA A 178 12.57 2.19 -9.94
C ALA A 178 13.68 3.04 -9.27
N ARG A 179 13.40 3.66 -8.11
CA ARG A 179 14.40 4.41 -7.35
C ARG A 179 15.32 3.53 -6.53
N LEU A 180 14.78 2.49 -5.92
CA LEU A 180 15.57 1.53 -5.12
C LEU A 180 16.59 0.80 -5.99
N GLU A 181 16.33 0.63 -7.29
CA GLU A 181 17.29 0.03 -8.24
C GLU A 181 18.45 0.96 -8.64
N LEU A 182 18.35 2.26 -8.38
CA LEU A 182 19.37 3.24 -8.71
C LEU A 182 20.36 3.50 -7.57
N GLN A 183 20.16 2.87 -6.42
CA GLN A 183 20.97 3.01 -5.19
C GLN A 183 22.01 1.91 -5.08
#